data_AF-A0A973XBJ9-F1
#
_entry.id   AF-A0A973XBJ9-F1
#
_cell.length_a   1.000
_cell.length_b   1.000
_cell.length_c   1.000
_cell.angle_alpha   90.00
_cell.angle_beta   90.00
_cell.angle_gamma   90.00
#
_symmetry.space_group_name_H-M   'P 1'
#
loop_
_entity.id
_entity.type
_entity.pdbx_description
1 polymer ?
#
loop_
_entity_poly.entity_id
_entity_poly.type
_entity_poly.pdbx_seq_one_letter_code
_entity_poly.pdbx_strand_id
1 'polypeptide(L)'
;FGTIAMDTADYVRLSSDRRVNDLALWLAPDAPLQAVEQALRDLADQGAEPGTGAGALLEFSSATQIRATTLRIFDRSFAVTYWLQAVAVGIGLFGVAASFSAQVLARRKEFGLLAHLGLTRRQILRVVAAEGAAWTALGAIAGLALGLAVAVVLVHVVNPQSFHWSMELSLPWLRLLALAASVVLAGTLTAWLAGQAAAGHDAVMAVKEDW
;
A
#
# COMPACT_ATOMS: atom_id res chain seq x y z
N PHE A 1 10.75 34.02 14.32
CA PHE A 1 9.88 34.51 13.24
C PHE A 1 8.62 35.05 13.87
N GLY A 2 8.34 36.35 13.71
CA GLY A 2 7.14 36.98 14.25
C GLY A 2 6.28 37.47 13.09
N THR A 3 4.97 37.34 13.22
CA THR A 3 3.99 37.90 12.28
C THR A 3 3.19 38.98 13.00
N ILE A 4 2.92 40.09 12.32
CA ILE A 4 2.07 41.17 12.80
C ILE A 4 0.90 41.28 11.82
N ALA A 5 -0.33 41.19 12.33
CA ALA A 5 -1.54 41.44 11.57
C ALA A 5 -1.96 42.90 11.76
N MET A 6 -2.28 43.58 10.67
CA MET A 6 -2.80 44.95 10.68
C MET A 6 -3.86 45.12 9.61
N ASP A 7 -4.77 46.08 9.81
CA ASP A 7 -5.77 46.42 8.81
C ASP A 7 -5.11 47.02 7.56
N THR A 8 -5.60 46.65 6.38
CA THR A 8 -5.05 47.12 5.11
C THR A 8 -5.18 48.64 4.96
N ALA A 9 -6.24 49.26 5.49
CA ALA A 9 -6.41 50.71 5.44
C ALA A 9 -5.34 51.42 6.28
N ASP A 10 -4.99 50.85 7.43
CA ASP A 10 -3.90 51.36 8.28
C ASP A 10 -2.54 51.19 7.62
N TYR A 11 -2.30 50.04 6.98
CA TYR A 11 -1.08 49.80 6.21
C TYR A 11 -0.91 50.84 5.10
N VAL A 12 -1.93 51.04 4.26
CA VAL A 12 -1.90 52.00 3.16
C VAL A 12 -1.73 53.43 3.67
N ARG A 13 -2.37 53.79 4.78
CA ARG A 13 -2.22 55.13 5.40
C ARG A 13 -0.79 55.38 5.86
N LEU A 14 -0.12 54.38 6.41
CA LEU A 14 1.24 54.51 6.96
C LEU A 14 2.33 54.39 5.88
N SER A 15 2.14 53.53 4.87
CA SER A 15 3.16 53.23 3.87
C SER A 15 2.95 53.95 2.52
N SER A 16 1.74 54.43 2.24
CA SER A 16 1.28 54.85 0.91
C SER A 16 1.38 53.77 -0.19
N ASP A 17 1.70 52.52 0.18
CA ASP A 17 1.79 51.39 -0.75
C ASP A 17 0.43 50.70 -0.87
N ARG A 18 -0.06 50.59 -2.10
CA ARG A 18 -1.34 49.94 -2.44
C ARG A 18 -1.15 48.60 -3.14
N ARG A 19 0.09 48.14 -3.30
CA ARG A 19 0.38 46.87 -3.98
C ARG A 19 -0.02 45.71 -3.08
N VAL A 20 -0.61 44.70 -3.70
CA VAL A 20 -1.01 43.45 -3.06
C VAL A 20 -0.18 42.33 -3.67
N ASN A 21 0.50 41.56 -2.83
CA ASN A 21 1.31 40.42 -3.27
C ASN A 21 0.49 39.13 -3.34
N ASP A 22 -0.39 38.92 -2.35
CA ASP A 22 -1.19 37.71 -2.21
C ASP A 22 -2.67 38.05 -1.97
N LEU A 23 -3.56 37.30 -2.60
CA LEU A 23 -5.00 37.39 -2.38
C LEU A 23 -5.56 36.01 -2.06
N ALA A 24 -6.20 35.89 -0.90
CA ALA A 24 -6.94 34.68 -0.53
C ALA A 24 -8.40 34.82 -0.96
N LEU A 25 -8.89 33.85 -1.73
CA LEU A 25 -10.26 33.79 -2.20
C LEU A 25 -10.94 32.55 -1.64
N TRP A 26 -12.09 32.73 -0.99
CA TRP A 26 -12.95 31.63 -0.56
C TRP A 26 -14.04 31.40 -1.61
N LEU A 27 -13.96 30.25 -2.27
CA LEU A 27 -14.92 29.86 -3.29
C LEU A 27 -16.22 29.37 -2.63
N ALA A 28 -17.34 29.63 -3.30
CA ALA A 28 -18.59 28.94 -2.98
C ALA A 28 -18.41 27.42 -3.16
N PRO A 29 -19.13 26.57 -2.38
CA PRO A 29 -18.89 25.13 -2.33
C PRO A 29 -18.90 24.41 -3.70
N ASP A 30 -19.72 24.90 -4.64
CA ASP A 30 -19.92 24.28 -5.95
C ASP A 30 -19.22 25.03 -7.10
N ALA A 31 -18.39 26.05 -6.80
CA ALA A 31 -17.73 26.84 -7.82
C ALA A 31 -16.56 26.05 -8.46
N PRO A 32 -16.56 25.84 -9.79
CA PRO A 32 -15.47 25.13 -10.46
C PRO A 32 -14.18 25.96 -10.45
N LEU A 33 -13.17 25.51 -9.70
CA LEU A 33 -11.88 26.19 -9.49
C LEU A 33 -11.24 26.66 -10.81
N GLN A 34 -11.19 25.78 -11.81
CA GLN A 34 -10.56 26.09 -13.11
C GLN A 34 -11.25 27.24 -13.85
N ALA A 35 -12.58 27.29 -13.80
CA ALA A 35 -13.33 28.38 -14.43
C ALA A 35 -13.10 29.71 -13.71
N VAL A 36 -12.95 29.67 -12.37
CA VAL A 36 -12.65 30.87 -11.58
C VAL A 36 -11.23 31.34 -11.84
N GLU A 37 -10.24 30.45 -11.89
CA GLU A 37 -8.86 30.80 -12.24
C GLU A 37 -8.78 31.44 -13.63
N GLN A 38 -9.46 30.87 -14.63
CA GLN A 38 -9.53 31.45 -15.98
C GLN A 38 -10.19 32.82 -15.98
N ALA A 39 -11.34 32.99 -15.32
CA ALA A 39 -12.02 34.27 -15.22
C ALA A 39 -11.15 35.34 -14.54
N LEU A 40 -10.36 34.97 -13.53
CA LEU A 40 -9.43 35.89 -12.87
C LEU A 40 -8.26 36.29 -13.79
N ARG A 41 -7.74 35.37 -14.60
CA ARG A 41 -6.72 35.71 -15.62
C ARG A 41 -7.29 36.69 -16.64
N ASP A 42 -8.49 36.42 -17.15
CA ASP A 42 -9.16 37.29 -18.12
C ASP A 42 -9.44 38.69 -17.55
N LEU A 43 -9.85 38.78 -16.29
CA LEU A 43 -10.04 40.06 -15.59
C LEU A 43 -8.73 40.82 -15.40
N ALA A 44 -7.65 40.13 -15.08
CA ALA A 44 -6.33 40.75 -14.93
C ALA A 44 -5.80 41.30 -16.26
N ASP A 45 -6.00 40.56 -17.35
CA ASP A 45 -5.63 41.00 -18.70
C ASP A 45 -6.48 42.19 -19.19
N GLN A 46 -7.74 42.30 -18.76
CA GLN A 46 -8.61 43.44 -19.07
C GLN A 46 -8.26 44.71 -18.28
N GLY A 47 -7.78 44.57 -17.04
CA GLY A 47 -7.44 45.68 -16.17
C GLY A 47 -6.01 46.23 -16.34
N ALA A 48 -5.15 45.49 -17.05
CA ALA A 48 -3.76 45.86 -17.27
C ALA A 48 -3.55 46.56 -18.63
N GLU A 49 -2.44 47.29 -18.77
CA GLU A 49 -2.03 47.90 -20.04
C GLU A 49 -1.93 46.83 -21.15
N PRO A 50 -2.48 47.07 -22.36
CA PRO A 50 -2.47 46.10 -23.45
C PRO A 50 -1.05 45.61 -23.77
N GLY A 51 -0.85 44.28 -23.75
CA GLY A 51 0.44 43.65 -24.08
C GLY A 51 1.34 43.32 -22.88
N THR A 52 0.89 43.58 -21.64
CA THR A 52 1.63 43.20 -20.42
C THR A 52 1.49 41.72 -20.04
N GLY A 53 0.41 41.04 -20.46
CA GLY A 53 0.15 39.64 -20.11
C GLY A 53 -0.02 39.42 -18.61
N ALA A 54 -0.69 40.36 -17.93
CA ALA A 54 -0.84 40.35 -16.47
C ALA A 54 -1.52 39.07 -15.94
N GLY A 55 -2.46 38.49 -16.71
CA GLY A 55 -3.09 37.23 -16.40
C GLY A 55 -2.10 36.05 -16.36
N ALA A 56 -1.01 36.09 -17.12
CA ALA A 56 0.04 35.07 -17.08
C ALA A 56 0.97 35.19 -15.87
N LEU A 57 1.06 36.38 -15.26
CA LEU A 57 1.86 36.64 -14.06
C LEU A 57 1.16 36.17 -12.77
N LEU A 58 -0.15 35.87 -12.83
CA LEU A 58 -0.88 35.30 -11.71
C LEU A 58 -0.49 33.84 -11.49
N GLU A 59 0.11 33.58 -10.32
CA GLU A 59 0.37 32.25 -9.81
C GLU A 59 -0.77 31.82 -8.87
N PHE A 60 -1.52 30.81 -9.26
CA PHE A 60 -2.60 30.27 -8.45
C PHE A 60 -2.08 29.09 -7.63
N SER A 61 -2.01 29.30 -6.32
CA SER A 61 -1.69 28.26 -5.35
C SER A 61 -2.97 27.74 -4.71
N SER A 62 -3.69 26.85 -5.39
CA SER A 62 -4.88 26.25 -4.79
C SER A 62 -4.50 25.25 -3.69
N ALA A 63 -5.19 25.31 -2.55
CA ALA A 63 -4.97 24.38 -1.44
C ALA A 63 -5.12 22.91 -1.88
N THR A 64 -5.97 22.65 -2.87
CA THR A 64 -6.20 21.31 -3.46
C THR A 64 -4.99 20.83 -4.27
N GLN A 65 -4.34 21.72 -5.03
CA GLN A 65 -3.20 21.37 -5.87
C GLN A 65 -1.90 21.26 -5.05
N ILE A 66 -1.75 22.07 -4.00
CA ILE A 66 -0.71 21.91 -2.99
C ILE A 66 -0.86 20.54 -2.32
N ARG A 67 -2.06 20.22 -1.82
CA ARG A 67 -2.34 18.92 -1.20
C ARG A 67 -2.07 17.75 -2.16
N ALA A 68 -2.49 17.84 -3.41
CA ALA A 68 -2.27 16.78 -4.41
C ALA A 68 -0.79 16.58 -4.74
N THR A 69 -0.01 17.67 -4.83
CA THR A 69 1.43 17.61 -5.11
C THR A 69 2.20 17.05 -3.90
N THR A 70 1.87 17.49 -2.69
CA THR A 70 2.42 16.95 -1.44
C THR A 70 2.13 15.45 -1.32
N LEU A 71 0.89 15.03 -1.54
CA LEU A 71 0.52 13.61 -1.48
C LEU A 71 1.27 12.77 -2.52
N ARG A 72 1.44 13.27 -3.75
CA ARG A 72 2.18 12.55 -4.80
C ARG A 72 3.66 12.36 -4.46
N ILE A 73 4.30 13.37 -3.88
CA ILE A 73 5.69 13.28 -3.41
C ILE A 73 5.78 12.28 -2.25
N PHE A 74 4.80 12.32 -1.34
CA PHE A 74 4.69 11.39 -0.22
C PHE A 74 4.55 9.94 -0.72
N ASP A 75 3.60 9.66 -1.61
CA ASP A 75 3.35 8.33 -2.20
C ASP A 75 4.59 7.75 -2.87
N ARG A 76 5.39 8.58 -3.55
CA ARG A 76 6.63 8.13 -4.20
C ARG A 76 7.66 7.65 -3.18
N SER A 77 7.72 8.28 -2.01
CA SER A 77 8.59 7.83 -0.91
C SER A 77 8.11 6.50 -0.30
N PHE A 78 6.79 6.27 -0.23
CA PHE A 78 6.24 4.96 0.20
C PHE A 78 6.35 3.86 -0.85
N ALA A 79 6.57 4.20 -2.13
CA ALA A 79 6.78 3.22 -3.19
C ALA A 79 7.89 2.22 -2.85
N VAL A 80 8.99 2.70 -2.25
CA VAL A 80 10.10 1.85 -1.81
C VAL A 80 9.64 0.84 -0.77
N THR A 81 8.85 1.27 0.21
CA THR A 81 8.27 0.38 1.24
C THR A 81 7.37 -0.68 0.62
N TYR A 82 6.53 -0.32 -0.35
CA TYR A 82 5.68 -1.30 -1.05
C TYR A 82 6.50 -2.35 -1.81
N TRP A 83 7.61 -1.94 -2.44
CA TRP A 83 8.53 -2.86 -3.10
C TRP A 83 9.22 -3.80 -2.11
N LEU A 84 9.75 -3.28 -1.00
CA LEU A 84 10.35 -4.11 0.05
C LEU A 84 9.33 -5.11 0.62
N GLN A 85 8.09 -4.66 0.82
CA GLN A 85 7.01 -5.53 1.27
C GLN A 85 6.73 -6.65 0.26
N ALA A 86 6.64 -6.34 -1.04
CA ALA A 86 6.42 -7.34 -2.08
C ALA A 86 7.55 -8.39 -2.12
N VAL A 87 8.80 -7.94 -2.00
CA VAL A 87 9.97 -8.83 -1.93
C VAL A 87 9.92 -9.71 -0.69
N ALA A 88 9.61 -9.14 0.48
CA ALA A 88 9.49 -9.90 1.73
C ALA A 88 8.40 -10.98 1.65
N VAL A 89 7.24 -10.66 1.08
CA VAL A 89 6.17 -11.63 0.81
C VAL A 89 6.65 -12.73 -0.13
N GLY A 90 7.37 -12.37 -1.19
CA GLY A 90 7.97 -13.32 -2.13
C GLY A 90 8.90 -14.31 -1.43
N ILE A 91 9.86 -13.82 -0.64
CA ILE A 91 10.78 -14.65 0.14
C ILE A 91 10.04 -15.58 1.09
N GLY A 92 9.00 -15.05 1.78
CA GLY A 92 8.16 -15.85 2.67
C GLY A 92 7.45 -17.00 1.94
N LEU A 93 6.85 -16.73 0.79
CA LEU A 93 6.18 -17.75 -0.03
C LEU A 93 7.15 -18.83 -0.53
N PHE A 94 8.36 -18.44 -0.94
CA PHE A 94 9.40 -19.40 -1.30
C PHE A 94 9.81 -20.29 -0.12
N GLY A 95 9.95 -19.72 1.08
CA GLY A 95 10.21 -20.47 2.30
C GLY A 95 9.13 -21.51 2.57
N VAL A 96 7.85 -21.09 2.47
CA VAL A 96 6.70 -21.98 2.60
C VAL A 96 6.73 -23.10 1.56
N ALA A 97 7.00 -22.79 0.29
CA ALA A 97 7.11 -23.77 -0.78
C ALA A 97 8.20 -24.81 -0.50
N ALA A 98 9.37 -24.36 -0.06
CA ALA A 98 10.51 -25.21 0.26
C ALA A 98 10.20 -26.13 1.45
N SER A 99 9.61 -25.59 2.53
CA SER A 99 9.19 -26.38 3.70
C SER A 99 8.16 -27.45 3.33
N PHE A 100 7.12 -27.11 2.56
CA PHE A 100 6.13 -28.08 2.11
C PHE A 100 6.74 -29.15 1.20
N SER A 101 7.61 -28.75 0.27
CA SER A 101 8.30 -29.71 -0.61
C SER A 101 9.12 -30.71 0.20
N ALA A 102 9.87 -30.23 1.20
CA ALA A 102 10.64 -31.10 2.10
C ALA A 102 9.73 -32.03 2.92
N GLN A 103 8.62 -31.51 3.45
CA GLN A 103 7.64 -32.30 4.22
C GLN A 103 6.99 -33.40 3.38
N VAL A 104 6.59 -33.08 2.15
CA VAL A 104 6.00 -34.05 1.21
C VAL A 104 7.01 -35.14 0.87
N LEU A 105 8.28 -34.78 0.65
CA LEU A 105 9.34 -35.74 0.33
C LEU A 105 9.61 -36.69 1.52
N ALA A 106 9.64 -36.16 2.74
CA ALA A 106 9.81 -36.96 3.96
C ALA A 106 8.65 -37.95 4.19
N ARG A 107 7.42 -37.55 3.85
CA ARG A 107 6.20 -38.37 4.04
C ARG A 107 5.83 -39.21 2.81
N ARG A 108 6.72 -39.30 1.82
CA ARG A 108 6.47 -40.04 0.57
C ARG A 108 6.10 -41.52 0.81
N LYS A 109 6.76 -42.19 1.75
CA LYS A 109 6.46 -43.59 2.12
C LYS A 109 5.05 -43.75 2.72
N GLU A 110 4.61 -42.79 3.52
CA GLU A 110 3.26 -42.77 4.10
C GLU A 110 2.20 -42.61 3.00
N PHE A 111 2.42 -41.69 2.06
CA PHE A 111 1.51 -41.48 0.93
C PHE A 111 1.45 -42.69 -0.01
N GLY A 112 2.58 -43.38 -0.21
CA GLY A 112 2.62 -44.64 -0.95
C GLY A 112 1.79 -45.75 -0.27
N LEU A 113 1.89 -45.89 1.05
CA LEU A 113 1.07 -46.85 1.80
C LEU A 113 -0.42 -46.52 1.72
N LEU A 114 -0.79 -45.24 1.83
CA LEU A 114 -2.17 -44.78 1.68
C LEU A 114 -2.73 -45.04 0.28
N ALA A 115 -1.90 -44.89 -0.75
CA ALA A 115 -2.29 -45.23 -2.12
C ALA A 115 -2.56 -46.74 -2.27
N HIS A 116 -1.74 -47.60 -1.65
CA HIS A 116 -1.97 -49.05 -1.63
C HIS A 116 -3.23 -49.47 -0.85
N LEU A 117 -3.64 -48.69 0.15
CA LEU A 117 -4.91 -48.85 0.87
C LEU A 117 -6.13 -48.37 0.07
N GLY A 118 -5.94 -47.89 -1.16
CA GLY A 118 -7.02 -47.50 -2.08
C GLY A 118 -7.37 -46.02 -2.07
N LEU A 119 -6.60 -45.15 -1.40
CA LEU A 119 -6.82 -43.71 -1.50
C LEU A 119 -6.45 -43.19 -2.90
N THR A 120 -7.33 -42.37 -3.46
CA THR A 120 -7.11 -41.71 -4.74
C THR A 120 -6.08 -40.56 -4.59
N ARG A 121 -5.32 -40.29 -5.66
CA ARG A 121 -4.36 -39.16 -5.72
C ARG A 121 -4.99 -37.81 -5.36
N ARG A 122 -6.28 -37.62 -5.68
CA ARG A 122 -7.06 -36.42 -5.31
C ARG A 122 -7.30 -36.30 -3.80
N GLN A 123 -7.52 -37.41 -3.10
CA GLN A 123 -7.69 -37.41 -1.65
C GLN A 123 -6.37 -37.07 -0.94
N ILE A 124 -5.25 -37.63 -1.41
CA ILE A 124 -3.92 -37.31 -0.87
C ILE A 124 -3.61 -35.82 -1.04
N LEU A 125 -3.83 -35.25 -2.25
CA LEU A 125 -3.62 -33.83 -2.50
C LEU A 125 -4.55 -32.92 -1.67
N ARG A 126 -5.79 -33.34 -1.37
CA ARG A 126 -6.69 -32.60 -0.48
C ARG A 126 -6.18 -32.56 0.95
N VAL A 127 -5.63 -33.67 1.45
CA VAL A 127 -5.04 -33.72 2.80
C VAL A 127 -3.84 -32.77 2.88
N VAL A 128 -2.92 -32.83 1.91
CA VAL A 128 -1.76 -31.92 1.86
C VAL A 128 -2.18 -30.46 1.75
N ALA A 129 -3.17 -30.15 0.91
CA ALA A 129 -3.70 -28.79 0.79
C ALA A 129 -4.37 -28.31 2.09
N ALA A 130 -5.11 -29.16 2.80
CA ALA A 130 -5.75 -28.82 4.08
C ALA A 130 -4.70 -28.57 5.17
N GLU A 131 -3.65 -29.39 5.23
CA GLU A 131 -2.53 -29.19 6.14
C GLU A 131 -1.79 -27.88 5.82
N GLY A 132 -1.60 -27.60 4.52
CA GLY A 132 -1.06 -26.33 4.03
C GLY A 132 -1.89 -25.12 4.42
N ALA A 133 -3.20 -25.20 4.26
CA ALA A 133 -4.14 -24.16 4.65
C ALA A 133 -4.09 -23.90 6.17
N ALA A 134 -4.02 -24.94 7.00
CA ALA A 134 -3.92 -24.79 8.45
C ALA A 134 -2.63 -24.07 8.88
N TRP A 135 -1.48 -24.48 8.35
CA TRP A 135 -0.20 -23.85 8.67
C TRP A 135 -0.12 -22.40 8.20
N THR A 136 -0.60 -22.13 6.99
CA THR A 136 -0.59 -20.76 6.42
C THR A 136 -1.59 -19.85 7.14
N ALA A 137 -2.74 -20.37 7.58
CA ALA A 137 -3.70 -19.63 8.41
C ALA A 137 -3.09 -19.28 9.78
N LEU A 138 -2.43 -20.23 10.43
CA LEU A 138 -1.75 -19.98 11.70
C LEU A 138 -0.63 -18.93 11.53
N GLY A 139 0.16 -19.05 10.46
CA GLY A 139 1.18 -18.07 10.10
C GLY A 139 0.60 -16.67 9.84
N ALA A 140 -0.54 -16.58 9.15
CA ALA A 140 -1.22 -15.31 8.89
C ALA A 140 -1.73 -14.67 10.19
N ILE A 141 -2.31 -15.45 11.10
CA ILE A 141 -2.77 -14.95 12.41
C ILE A 141 -1.58 -14.44 13.24
N ALA A 142 -0.51 -15.24 13.34
CA ALA A 142 0.69 -14.87 14.09
C ALA A 142 1.38 -13.64 13.48
N GLY A 143 1.49 -13.59 12.15
CA GLY A 143 2.07 -12.46 11.42
C GLY A 143 1.25 -11.18 11.59
N LEU A 144 -0.08 -11.26 11.53
CA LEU A 144 -0.95 -10.11 11.80
C LEU A 144 -0.82 -9.62 13.24
N ALA A 145 -0.80 -10.53 14.22
CA ALA A 145 -0.65 -10.17 15.62
C ALA A 145 0.70 -9.47 15.87
N LEU A 146 1.79 -10.02 15.32
CA LEU A 146 3.12 -9.42 15.43
C LEU A 146 3.20 -8.06 14.71
N GLY A 147 2.66 -7.97 13.50
CA GLY A 147 2.61 -6.72 12.74
C GLY A 147 1.81 -5.64 13.45
N LEU A 148 0.69 -6.00 14.07
CA LEU A 148 -0.11 -5.09 14.88
C LEU A 148 0.64 -4.63 16.13
N ALA A 149 1.34 -5.54 16.82
CA ALA A 149 2.17 -5.19 17.96
C ALA A 149 3.28 -4.17 17.57
N VAL A 150 3.97 -4.42 16.44
CA VAL A 150 4.98 -3.48 15.91
C VAL A 150 4.35 -2.14 15.54
N ALA A 151 3.17 -2.14 14.90
CA ALA A 151 2.46 -0.91 14.55
C ALA A 151 2.09 -0.08 15.79
N VAL A 152 1.60 -0.73 16.85
CA VAL A 152 1.27 -0.06 18.13
C VAL A 152 2.50 0.58 18.75
N VAL A 153 3.64 -0.13 18.76
CA VAL A 153 4.93 0.39 19.27
C VAL A 153 5.39 1.59 18.44
N LEU A 154 5.30 1.52 17.11
CA LEU A 154 5.68 2.64 16.25
C LEU A 154 4.83 3.89 16.53
N VAL A 155 3.52 3.72 16.68
CA VAL A 155 2.59 4.84 16.88
C VAL A 155 2.71 5.46 18.28
N HIS A 156 2.87 4.65 19.32
CA HIS A 156 2.82 5.14 20.71
C HIS A 156 4.20 5.42 21.31
N VAL A 157 5.27 4.84 20.78
CA VAL A 157 6.64 5.02 21.31
C VAL A 157 7.48 5.82 20.34
N VAL A 158 7.61 5.36 19.09
CA VAL A 158 8.56 5.95 18.13
C VAL A 158 8.08 7.31 17.62
N ASN A 159 6.80 7.45 17.29
CA ASN A 159 6.25 8.69 16.72
C ASN A 159 6.28 9.87 17.72
N PRO A 160 5.85 9.72 19.00
CA PRO A 160 5.94 10.80 19.97
C PRO A 160 7.38 11.22 20.27
N GLN A 161 8.33 10.26 20.31
CA GLN A 161 9.75 10.55 20.51
C GLN A 161 10.39 11.32 19.34
N SER A 162 9.93 11.07 18.12
CA SER A 162 10.54 11.65 16.91
C SER A 162 9.90 12.98 16.49
N PHE A 163 8.59 13.10 16.63
CA PHE A 163 7.79 14.18 16.03
C PHE A 163 6.98 14.99 17.05
N HIS A 164 7.01 14.63 18.35
CA HIS A 164 6.24 15.27 19.42
C HIS A 164 4.71 15.30 19.18
N TRP A 165 4.21 14.48 18.26
CA TRP A 165 2.79 14.28 17.99
C TRP A 165 2.45 12.79 17.95
N SER A 166 1.18 12.43 18.07
CA SER A 166 0.70 11.07 17.81
C SER A 166 -0.29 11.07 16.64
N MET A 167 -0.30 9.99 15.88
CA MET A 167 -1.30 9.76 14.83
C MET A 167 -2.37 8.81 15.35
N GLU A 168 -3.60 9.01 14.91
CA GLU A 168 -4.69 8.10 15.23
C GLU A 168 -4.49 6.75 14.50
N LEU A 169 -4.53 5.65 15.26
CA LEU A 169 -4.36 4.30 14.72
C LEU A 169 -5.66 3.86 14.03
N SER A 170 -5.76 4.08 12.73
CA SER A 170 -6.85 3.53 11.91
C SER A 170 -6.48 2.13 11.40
N LEU A 171 -7.24 1.11 11.81
CA LEU A 171 -7.04 -0.28 11.38
C LEU A 171 -8.01 -0.62 10.25
N PRO A 172 -7.55 -0.73 8.99
CA PRO A 172 -8.40 -1.07 7.87
C PRO A 172 -8.68 -2.58 7.85
N TRP A 173 -9.60 -3.03 8.71
CA TRP A 173 -9.93 -4.45 8.91
C TRP A 173 -10.18 -5.21 7.60
N LEU A 174 -10.89 -4.59 6.66
CA LEU A 174 -11.15 -5.17 5.33
C LEU A 174 -9.86 -5.46 4.55
N ARG A 175 -8.88 -4.54 4.57
CA ARG A 175 -7.59 -4.72 3.90
C ARG A 175 -6.74 -5.78 4.60
N LEU A 176 -6.77 -5.82 5.93
CA LEU A 176 -6.07 -6.83 6.72
C LEU A 176 -6.64 -8.23 6.47
N LEU A 177 -7.97 -8.37 6.44
CA LEU A 177 -8.64 -9.62 6.09
C LEU A 177 -8.35 -10.06 4.65
N ALA A 178 -8.39 -9.12 3.70
CA ALA A 178 -8.05 -9.40 2.30
C ALA A 178 -6.59 -9.85 2.16
N LEU A 179 -5.66 -9.22 2.86
CA LEU A 179 -4.25 -9.62 2.89
C LEU A 179 -4.10 -11.03 3.49
N ALA A 180 -4.69 -11.29 4.65
CA ALA A 180 -4.64 -12.59 5.30
C ALA A 180 -5.22 -13.70 4.41
N ALA A 181 -6.39 -13.47 3.81
CA ALA A 181 -6.99 -14.40 2.87
C ALA A 181 -6.08 -14.63 1.66
N SER A 182 -5.47 -13.58 1.11
CA SER A 182 -4.54 -13.69 -0.03
C SER A 182 -3.30 -14.52 0.31
N VAL A 183 -2.72 -14.34 1.50
CA VAL A 183 -1.56 -15.12 1.97
C VAL A 183 -1.92 -16.59 2.18
N VAL A 184 -3.05 -16.87 2.82
CA VAL A 184 -3.53 -18.25 3.02
C VAL A 184 -3.80 -18.93 1.68
N LEU A 185 -4.46 -18.25 0.75
CA LEU A 185 -4.72 -18.75 -0.60
C LEU A 185 -3.41 -19.03 -1.36
N ALA A 186 -2.48 -18.08 -1.37
CA ALA A 186 -1.20 -18.24 -2.04
C ALA A 186 -0.38 -19.39 -1.44
N GLY A 187 -0.30 -19.48 -0.11
CA GLY A 187 0.41 -20.55 0.60
C GLY A 187 -0.23 -21.93 0.37
N THR A 188 -1.57 -22.02 0.40
CA THR A 188 -2.31 -23.26 0.10
C THR A 188 -2.09 -23.70 -1.33
N LEU A 189 -2.15 -22.77 -2.29
CA LEU A 189 -1.88 -23.04 -3.70
C LEU A 189 -0.45 -23.56 -3.90
N THR A 190 0.50 -22.96 -3.21
CA THR A 190 1.92 -23.35 -3.24
C THR A 190 2.11 -24.77 -2.70
N ALA A 191 1.51 -25.10 -1.56
CA ALA A 191 1.54 -26.45 -0.99
C ALA A 191 0.89 -27.48 -1.93
N TRP A 192 -0.21 -27.12 -2.57
CA TRP A 192 -0.88 -27.98 -3.55
C TRP A 192 -0.03 -28.25 -4.81
N LEU A 193 0.64 -27.23 -5.34
CA LEU A 193 1.54 -27.35 -6.48
C LEU A 193 2.77 -28.22 -6.14
N ALA A 194 3.37 -28.01 -4.97
CA ALA A 194 4.48 -28.83 -4.48
C ALA A 194 4.06 -30.31 -4.32
N GLY A 195 2.86 -30.55 -3.77
CA GLY A 195 2.28 -31.89 -3.65
C GLY A 195 2.04 -32.57 -5.01
N GLN A 196 1.57 -31.81 -6.01
CA GLN A 196 1.42 -32.34 -7.36
C GLN A 196 2.76 -32.69 -8.03
N ALA A 197 3.76 -31.82 -7.90
CA ALA A 197 5.08 -32.02 -8.49
C ALA A 197 5.75 -33.29 -7.95
N ALA A 198 5.69 -33.50 -6.63
CA ALA A 198 6.22 -34.71 -5.99
C ALA A 198 5.48 -35.98 -6.45
N ALA A 199 4.15 -35.92 -6.60
CA ALA A 199 3.37 -37.06 -7.08
C ALA A 199 3.49 -37.28 -8.60
N GLY A 200 4.07 -36.34 -9.36
CA GLY A 200 4.18 -36.38 -10.82
C GLY A 200 5.54 -36.86 -11.31
N HIS A 201 6.63 -36.48 -10.62
CA HIS A 201 7.97 -36.99 -10.91
C HIS A 201 8.10 -38.51 -10.75
N ASP A 202 7.28 -39.13 -9.90
CA ASP A 202 7.23 -40.58 -9.72
C ASP A 202 6.72 -41.34 -10.95
N ALA A 203 5.80 -40.75 -11.72
CA ALA A 203 5.26 -41.41 -12.93
C ALA A 203 6.28 -41.47 -14.08
N VAL A 204 7.22 -40.52 -14.13
CA VAL A 204 8.22 -40.42 -15.20
C VAL A 204 9.50 -41.19 -14.86
N MET A 205 9.88 -41.24 -13.58
CA MET A 205 11.06 -42.02 -13.14
C MET A 205 10.77 -43.50 -12.93
N ALA A 206 9.54 -43.90 -12.55
CA ALA A 206 9.18 -45.32 -12.47
C ALA A 206 9.25 -46.02 -13.85
N VAL A 207 9.00 -45.30 -14.94
CA VAL A 207 9.14 -45.83 -16.30
C VAL A 207 10.61 -45.92 -16.73
N LYS A 208 11.53 -45.18 -16.09
CA LYS A 208 12.97 -45.20 -16.42
C LYS A 208 13.77 -46.25 -15.65
N GLU A 209 13.24 -46.80 -14.55
CA GLU A 209 13.91 -47.88 -13.81
C GLU A 209 13.61 -49.29 -14.37
N ASP A 210 12.64 -49.40 -15.29
CA ASP A 210 12.25 -50.66 -15.96
C ASP A 210 12.91 -50.88 -17.36
N TRP A 211 13.89 -50.05 -17.76
CA TRP A 211 14.69 -50.24 -18.99
C TRP A 211 16.19 -50.27 -18.73
#